data_AF-A0A1Q3AUC5-F1
#
_entry.id   AF-A0A1Q3AUC5-F1
#
_cell.length_a   1.000
_cell.length_b   1.000
_cell.length_c   1.000
_cell.angle_alpha   90.00
_cell.angle_beta   90.00
_cell.angle_gamma   90.00
#
_symmetry.space_group_name_H-M   'P 1'
#
loop_
_entity.id
_entity.type
_entity.pdbx_description
1 polymer ?
#
loop_
_entity_poly.entity_id
_entity_poly.type
_entity_poly.pdbx_seq_one_letter_code
_entity_poly.pdbx_strand_id
1 'polypeptide(L)'
;MVHEESPFFQVVHGILIDRRNKNNTPLHCLAHALNPKYYSEQWLNEDPTRVPPHKDMEINQERTKCIRKYFPNLEERNKVNMEYAEFVGNNGDFRDFDSIENRYAMDPKAWWVLQGACAPMLQTIALRLLAQPSSSSCAERNWSTYSFVHSMKRN
;
A
#
# COMPACT_ATOMS: atom_id res chain seq x y z
N MET A 1 -27.21 -22.05 -19.69
CA MET A 1 -25.93 -22.76 -19.90
C MET A 1 -25.09 -22.50 -18.67
N VAL A 2 -24.85 -23.54 -17.87
CA VAL A 2 -24.04 -23.43 -16.66
C VAL A 2 -22.59 -23.50 -17.10
N HIS A 3 -21.83 -22.42 -16.94
CA HIS A 3 -20.39 -22.48 -17.13
C HIS A 3 -19.82 -23.34 -15.99
N GLU A 4 -19.56 -24.62 -16.26
CA GLU A 4 -18.74 -25.45 -15.37
C GLU A 4 -17.34 -24.83 -15.33
N GLU A 5 -17.05 -24.09 -14.26
CA GLU A 5 -15.70 -23.64 -14.00
C GLU A 5 -14.81 -24.86 -13.80
N SER A 6 -13.78 -24.96 -14.66
CA SER A 6 -12.87 -26.11 -14.67
C SER A 6 -12.25 -26.32 -13.28
N PRO A 7 -12.19 -27.58 -12.77
CA PRO A 7 -11.48 -27.89 -11.53
C PRO A 7 -10.04 -27.41 -11.54
N PHE A 8 -9.41 -27.38 -12.72
CA PHE A 8 -8.08 -26.82 -12.92
C PHE A 8 -8.05 -25.30 -12.71
N PHE A 9 -9.05 -24.57 -13.22
CA PHE A 9 -9.19 -23.13 -12.98
C PHE A 9 -9.34 -22.84 -11.48
N GLN A 10 -10.17 -23.61 -10.77
CA GLN A 10 -10.36 -23.44 -9.33
C GLN A 10 -9.08 -23.67 -8.52
N VAL A 11 -8.30 -24.70 -8.86
CA VAL A 11 -7.02 -24.99 -8.21
C VAL A 11 -5.98 -23.90 -8.52
N VAL A 12 -5.86 -23.49 -9.79
CA VAL A 12 -4.92 -22.44 -10.19
C VAL A 12 -5.32 -21.09 -9.57
N HIS A 13 -6.60 -20.76 -9.59
CA HIS A 13 -7.15 -19.56 -8.96
C HIS A 13 -6.92 -19.57 -7.44
N GLY A 14 -7.13 -20.71 -6.76
CA GLY A 14 -6.82 -20.89 -5.35
C GLY A 14 -5.34 -20.70 -5.03
N ILE A 15 -4.43 -21.26 -5.83
CA ILE A 15 -2.97 -21.08 -5.67
C ILE A 15 -2.57 -19.63 -5.91
N LEU A 16 -3.16 -18.97 -6.92
CA LEU A 16 -2.91 -17.56 -7.22
C LEU A 16 -3.42 -16.66 -6.09
N ILE A 17 -4.60 -16.94 -5.54
CA ILE A 17 -5.14 -16.25 -4.36
C ILE A 17 -4.25 -16.49 -3.14
N ASP A 18 -3.82 -17.72 -2.87
CA ASP A 18 -2.95 -18.01 -1.72
C ASP A 18 -1.58 -17.36 -1.85
N ARG A 19 -1.00 -17.35 -3.05
CA ARG A 19 0.25 -16.65 -3.34
C ARG A 19 0.04 -15.14 -3.26
N ARG A 20 -1.08 -14.61 -3.75
CA ARG A 20 -1.48 -13.21 -3.61
C ARG A 20 -1.68 -12.86 -2.14
N ASN A 21 -2.28 -13.70 -1.31
CA ASN A 21 -2.47 -13.48 0.13
C ASN A 21 -1.16 -13.57 0.91
N LYS A 22 -0.25 -14.49 0.53
CA LYS A 22 1.10 -14.60 1.11
C LYS A 22 2.01 -13.44 0.69
N ASN A 23 1.84 -12.91 -0.52
CA ASN A 23 2.58 -11.75 -1.03
C ASN A 23 1.89 -10.41 -0.69
N ASN A 24 0.58 -10.36 -0.48
CA ASN A 24 -0.19 -9.25 0.06
C ASN A 24 -0.04 -9.26 1.57
N THR A 25 1.21 -9.07 2.02
CA THR A 25 1.38 -8.59 3.38
C THR A 25 0.62 -7.26 3.45
N PRO A 26 -0.16 -7.00 4.51
CA PRO A 26 -0.91 -5.75 4.63
C PRO A 26 -0.03 -4.50 4.40
N LEU A 27 1.28 -4.62 4.68
CA LEU A 27 2.31 -3.63 4.37
C LEU A 27 2.53 -3.39 2.87
N HIS A 28 2.50 -4.43 2.03
CA HIS A 28 2.55 -4.28 0.57
C HIS A 28 1.30 -3.56 0.05
N CYS A 29 0.10 -3.90 0.55
CA CYS A 29 -1.12 -3.18 0.19
C CYS A 29 -1.06 -1.71 0.61
N LEU A 30 -0.52 -1.42 1.81
CA LEU A 30 -0.31 -0.04 2.26
C LEU A 30 0.74 0.69 1.41
N ALA A 31 1.87 0.06 1.08
CA ALA A 31 2.88 0.65 0.21
C ALA A 31 2.33 0.93 -1.20
N HIS A 32 1.51 0.02 -1.73
CA HIS A 32 0.80 0.21 -2.98
C HIS A 32 -0.19 1.39 -2.88
N ALA A 33 -1.01 1.45 -1.83
CA ALA A 33 -1.92 2.57 -1.58
C ALA A 33 -1.21 3.91 -1.35
N LEU A 34 0.07 3.93 -1.00
CA LEU A 34 0.85 5.15 -0.82
C LEU A 34 1.68 5.51 -2.05
N ASN A 35 1.66 4.72 -3.13
CA ASN A 35 2.43 5.05 -4.32
C ASN A 35 1.63 6.02 -5.23
N PRO A 36 2.08 7.27 -5.43
CA PRO A 36 1.35 8.27 -6.21
C PRO A 36 1.11 7.86 -7.66
N LYS A 37 2.01 7.04 -8.24
CA LYS A 37 1.90 6.55 -9.61
C LYS A 37 0.56 5.89 -9.90
N TYR A 38 0.02 5.12 -8.94
CA TYR A 38 -1.23 4.37 -9.14
C TYR A 38 -2.49 5.23 -9.10
N TYR A 39 -2.34 6.54 -8.89
CA TYR A 39 -3.40 7.53 -8.97
C TYR A 39 -3.30 8.41 -10.21
N SER A 40 -2.24 8.25 -11.01
CA SER A 40 -2.04 9.01 -12.24
C SER A 40 -2.89 8.47 -13.39
N GLU A 41 -3.39 9.36 -14.25
CA GLU A 41 -4.14 8.97 -15.44
C GLU A 41 -3.30 8.12 -16.38
N GLN A 42 -2.00 8.43 -16.50
CA GLN A 42 -1.04 7.69 -17.31
C GLN A 42 -1.01 6.20 -16.92
N TRP A 43 -0.93 5.87 -15.62
CA TRP A 43 -0.94 4.48 -15.16
C TRP A 43 -2.31 3.81 -15.32
N LEU A 44 -3.39 4.54 -15.08
CA LEU A 44 -4.75 4.01 -15.15
C LEU A 44 -5.16 3.70 -16.61
N ASN A 45 -4.75 4.53 -17.56
CA ASN A 45 -5.13 4.39 -18.97
C ASN A 45 -4.34 3.28 -19.70
N GLU A 46 -3.25 2.77 -19.12
CA GLU A 46 -2.47 1.65 -19.68
C GLU A 46 -3.26 0.33 -19.70
N ASP A 47 -4.22 0.13 -18.78
CA ASP A 47 -5.03 -1.09 -18.71
C ASP A 47 -6.41 -0.77 -18.10
N PRO A 48 -7.52 -1.06 -18.82
CA PRO A 48 -8.87 -0.72 -18.38
C PRO A 48 -9.33 -1.44 -17.11
N THR A 49 -8.62 -2.49 -16.67
CA THR A 49 -8.90 -3.19 -15.42
C THR A 49 -8.29 -2.50 -14.20
N ARG A 50 -7.37 -1.55 -14.41
CA ARG A 50 -6.72 -0.81 -13.33
C ARG A 50 -7.69 0.15 -12.69
N VAL A 51 -7.68 0.16 -11.37
CA VAL A 51 -8.41 1.12 -10.55
C VAL A 51 -7.43 1.79 -9.58
N PRO A 52 -7.68 3.05 -9.19
CA PRO A 52 -6.91 3.67 -8.12
C PRO A 52 -6.96 2.81 -6.85
N PRO A 53 -5.87 2.70 -6.08
CA PRO A 53 -5.82 1.80 -4.92
C PRO A 53 -6.93 2.00 -3.89
N HIS A 54 -7.44 3.23 -3.74
CA HIS A 54 -8.53 3.54 -2.82
C HIS A 54 -9.90 3.01 -3.28
N LYS A 55 -10.06 2.63 -4.56
CA LYS A 55 -11.26 2.01 -5.13
C LYS A 55 -11.19 0.48 -5.17
N ASP A 56 -10.01 -0.10 -5.01
CA ASP A 56 -9.86 -1.55 -4.81
C ASP A 56 -10.23 -1.91 -3.37
N MET A 57 -11.24 -2.77 -3.21
CA MET A 57 -11.80 -3.12 -1.91
C MET A 57 -10.79 -3.82 -1.00
N GLU A 58 -9.98 -4.73 -1.54
CA GLU A 58 -9.01 -5.51 -0.77
C GLU A 58 -7.84 -4.63 -0.32
N ILE A 59 -7.29 -3.82 -1.24
CA ILE A 59 -6.20 -2.89 -0.92
C ILE A 59 -6.66 -1.88 0.13
N ASN A 60 -7.86 -1.33 -0.01
CA ASN A 60 -8.43 -0.36 0.91
C ASN A 60 -8.68 -0.97 2.31
N GLN A 61 -9.13 -2.23 2.38
CA GLN A 61 -9.30 -2.95 3.65
C GLN A 61 -7.96 -3.20 4.35
N GLU A 62 -6.96 -3.70 3.63
CA GLU A 62 -5.64 -3.99 4.19
C GLU A 62 -4.91 -2.70 4.63
N ARG A 63 -5.03 -1.62 3.86
CA ARG A 63 -4.56 -0.29 4.27
C ARG A 63 -5.19 0.13 5.59
N THR A 64 -6.52 -0.01 5.72
CA THR A 64 -7.25 0.37 6.94
C THR A 64 -6.78 -0.44 8.16
N LYS A 65 -6.56 -1.75 7.99
CA LYS A 65 -6.00 -2.61 9.04
C LYS A 65 -4.60 -2.15 9.45
N CYS A 66 -3.74 -1.80 8.49
CA CYS A 66 -2.41 -1.29 8.77
C CYS A 66 -2.43 0.03 9.52
N ILE A 67 -3.20 1.01 9.04
CA ILE A 67 -3.32 2.33 9.68
C ILE A 67 -3.79 2.16 11.13
N ARG A 68 -4.78 1.30 11.39
CA ARG A 68 -5.24 0.99 12.76
C ARG A 68 -4.15 0.39 13.64
N LYS A 69 -3.23 -0.39 13.07
CA LYS A 69 -2.10 -0.99 13.79
C LYS A 69 -0.98 0.01 14.07
N TYR A 70 -0.68 0.90 13.12
CA TYR A 70 0.33 1.95 13.29
C TYR A 70 -0.13 3.08 14.23
N PHE A 71 -1.43 3.41 14.21
CA PHE A 71 -2.03 4.50 14.97
C PHE A 71 -3.17 3.96 15.85
N PRO A 72 -2.84 3.36 17.02
CA PRO A 72 -3.85 2.83 17.93
C PRO A 72 -4.73 3.95 18.52
N ASN A 73 -4.16 5.14 18.74
CA ASN A 73 -4.89 6.32 19.17
C ASN A 73 -5.90 6.76 18.09
N LEU A 74 -7.14 7.02 18.49
CA LEU A 74 -8.23 7.37 17.56
C LEU A 74 -8.03 8.73 16.90
N GLU A 75 -7.54 9.72 17.65
CA GLU A 75 -7.33 11.09 17.13
C GLU A 75 -6.22 11.10 16.07
N GLU A 76 -5.08 10.48 16.36
CA GLU A 76 -3.97 10.30 15.41
C GLU A 76 -4.42 9.54 14.16
N ARG A 77 -5.21 8.47 14.35
CA ARG A 77 -5.76 7.68 13.25
C ARG A 77 -6.70 8.51 12.37
N ASN A 78 -7.52 9.37 12.97
CA ASN A 78 -8.40 10.25 12.20
C ASN A 78 -7.58 11.28 11.40
N LYS A 79 -6.53 11.86 11.99
CA LYS A 79 -5.63 12.80 11.30
C LYS A 79 -4.98 12.16 10.07
N VAL A 80 -4.33 11.00 10.21
CA VAL A 80 -3.70 10.32 9.07
C VAL A 80 -4.71 9.87 8.00
N ASN A 81 -5.93 9.51 8.39
CA ASN A 81 -6.98 9.18 7.42
C ASN A 81 -7.47 10.42 6.64
N MET A 82 -7.52 11.60 7.29
CA MET A 82 -7.84 12.86 6.61
C MET A 82 -6.72 13.24 5.62
N GLU A 83 -5.46 13.18 6.06
CA GLU A 83 -4.31 13.38 5.17
C GLU A 83 -4.33 12.43 3.97
N TYR A 84 -4.68 11.15 4.18
CA TYR A 84 -4.83 10.18 3.10
C TYR A 84 -5.98 10.56 2.16
N ALA A 85 -7.11 11.03 2.68
CA ALA A 85 -8.24 11.49 1.88
C ALA A 85 -7.85 12.70 1.00
N GLU A 86 -7.04 13.63 1.51
CA GLU A 86 -6.54 14.77 0.74
C GLU A 86 -5.60 14.35 -0.39
N PHE A 87 -4.67 13.43 -0.10
CA PHE A 87 -3.76 12.86 -1.09
C PHE A 87 -4.49 12.18 -2.26
N VAL A 88 -5.43 11.27 -1.96
CA VAL A 88 -6.16 10.53 -2.99
C VAL A 88 -7.21 11.38 -3.72
N GLY A 89 -7.71 12.42 -3.06
CA GLY A 89 -8.68 13.35 -3.60
C GLY A 89 -8.08 14.47 -4.44
N ASN A 90 -6.74 14.57 -4.54
CA ASN A 90 -6.04 15.71 -5.13
C ASN A 90 -6.55 17.03 -4.54
N ASN A 91 -6.62 17.12 -3.21
CA ASN A 91 -7.05 18.31 -2.49
C ASN A 91 -5.87 19.05 -1.87
N GLY A 92 -6.10 20.29 -1.42
CA GLY A 92 -5.07 21.10 -0.78
C GLY A 92 -3.86 21.29 -1.71
N ASP A 93 -2.66 21.07 -1.18
CA ASP A 93 -1.42 21.21 -1.93
C ASP A 93 -1.20 20.07 -2.94
N PHE A 94 -1.86 18.92 -2.77
CA PHE A 94 -1.73 17.80 -3.69
C PHE A 94 -2.37 18.04 -5.06
N ARG A 95 -3.21 19.08 -5.19
CA ARG A 95 -3.87 19.47 -6.44
C ARG A 95 -2.99 20.28 -7.38
N ASP A 96 -1.82 20.71 -6.89
CA ASP A 96 -0.87 21.47 -7.68
C ASP A 96 -0.51 20.73 -8.97
N PHE A 97 -0.35 21.47 -10.06
CA PHE A 97 -0.12 20.90 -11.38
C PHE A 97 1.15 20.06 -11.41
N ASP A 98 2.26 20.58 -10.85
CA ASP A 98 3.52 19.87 -10.80
C ASP A 98 3.42 18.64 -9.87
N SER A 99 2.64 18.74 -8.78
CA SER A 99 2.34 17.60 -7.93
C SER A 99 1.66 16.46 -8.71
N ILE A 100 0.65 16.76 -9.54
CA ILE A 100 -0.10 15.76 -10.32
C ILE A 100 0.77 15.15 -11.42
N GLU A 101 1.42 15.97 -12.24
CA GLU A 101 2.23 15.51 -13.38
C GLU A 101 3.38 14.60 -12.94
N ASN A 102 4.02 14.93 -11.81
CA ASN A 102 5.16 14.17 -11.32
C ASN A 102 4.78 12.82 -10.69
N ARG A 103 3.50 12.52 -10.46
CA ARG A 103 3.09 11.24 -9.83
C ARG A 103 3.54 10.01 -10.61
N TYR A 104 3.50 10.09 -11.95
CA TYR A 104 3.82 8.94 -12.80
C TYR A 104 5.31 8.78 -13.05
N ALA A 105 6.01 9.89 -13.33
CA ALA A 105 7.39 9.89 -13.80
C ALA A 105 8.43 9.89 -12.66
N MET A 106 8.07 10.40 -11.48
CA MET A 106 9.00 10.52 -10.36
C MET A 106 9.07 9.24 -9.53
N ASP A 107 10.22 8.99 -8.93
CA ASP A 107 10.33 8.00 -7.86
C ASP A 107 9.32 8.32 -6.73
N PRO A 108 8.50 7.35 -6.28
CA PRO A 108 7.45 7.60 -5.29
C PRO A 108 7.98 8.20 -3.98
N LYS A 109 9.17 7.78 -3.52
CA LYS A 109 9.77 8.33 -2.30
C LYS A 109 10.18 9.77 -2.51
N ALA A 110 10.82 10.11 -3.64
CA ALA A 110 11.15 11.49 -3.97
C ALA A 110 9.91 12.38 -4.07
N TRP A 111 8.81 11.88 -4.65
CA TRP A 111 7.54 12.60 -4.71
C TRP A 111 7.02 12.91 -3.30
N TRP A 112 7.03 11.94 -2.38
CA TRP A 112 6.64 12.17 -0.99
C TRP A 112 7.54 13.16 -0.26
N VAL A 113 8.84 13.22 -0.57
CA VAL A 113 9.74 14.23 0.02
C VAL A 113 9.32 15.64 -0.40
N LEU A 114 8.96 15.84 -1.68
CA LEU A 114 8.63 17.16 -2.22
C LEU A 114 7.22 17.62 -1.84
N GLN A 115 6.23 16.73 -1.97
CA GLN A 115 4.80 17.10 -1.86
C GLN A 115 4.19 16.75 -0.51
N GLY A 116 4.82 15.85 0.26
CA GLY A 116 4.23 15.28 1.47
C GLY A 116 4.21 16.19 2.69
N ALA A 117 4.78 17.40 2.63
CA ALA A 117 4.87 18.31 3.78
C ALA A 117 3.49 18.74 4.32
N CYS A 118 2.48 18.79 3.46
CA CYS A 118 1.08 19.07 3.83
C CYS A 118 0.40 17.90 4.56
N ALA A 119 0.99 16.70 4.53
CA ALA A 119 0.47 15.47 5.13
C ALA A 119 1.56 14.75 5.94
N PRO A 120 2.03 15.32 7.06
CA PRO A 120 3.24 14.86 7.74
C PRO A 120 3.13 13.45 8.35
N MET A 121 1.96 13.04 8.84
CA MET A 121 1.78 11.70 9.41
C MET A 121 1.81 10.63 8.31
N LEU A 122 1.18 10.93 7.18
CA LEU A 122 1.12 10.09 6.00
C LEU A 122 2.47 10.01 5.30
N GLN A 123 3.17 11.15 5.15
CA GLN A 123 4.52 11.22 4.61
C GLN A 123 5.48 10.35 5.42
N THR A 124 5.38 10.38 6.76
CA THR A 124 6.23 9.57 7.64
C THR A 124 6.09 8.08 7.35
N ILE A 125 4.87 7.57 7.17
CA ILE A 125 4.67 6.15 6.85
C ILE A 125 5.04 5.83 5.40
N ALA A 126 4.75 6.73 4.46
CA ALA A 126 5.08 6.55 3.04
C ALA A 126 6.60 6.44 2.82
N LEU A 127 7.38 7.36 3.39
CA LEU A 127 8.84 7.33 3.29
C LEU A 127 9.44 6.08 3.92
N ARG A 128 8.89 5.59 5.04
CA ARG A 128 9.36 4.36 5.68
C ARG A 128 9.10 3.13 4.83
N LEU A 129 7.91 3.03 4.24
CA LEU A 129 7.48 1.86 3.47
C LEU A 129 8.12 1.83 2.08
N LEU A 130 8.16 2.97 1.39
CA LEU A 130 8.73 3.08 0.04
C LEU A 130 10.27 3.02 0.04
N ALA A 131 10.91 3.28 1.19
CA ALA A 131 12.34 3.06 1.35
C ALA A 131 12.73 1.59 1.64
N GLN A 132 11.76 0.70 1.91
CA GLN A 132 12.09 -0.70 2.14
C GLN A 132 12.44 -1.38 0.81
N PRO A 133 13.59 -2.05 0.68
CA PRO A 133 13.89 -2.85 -0.49
C PRO A 133 12.88 -4.00 -0.58
N SER A 134 12.08 -4.00 -1.65
CA SER A 134 11.09 -5.02 -1.98
C SER A 134 11.74 -6.32 -2.46
N SER A 135 12.66 -6.89 -1.69
CA SER A 135 13.18 -8.24 -1.94
C SER A 135 12.52 -9.21 -0.97
N SER A 136 11.96 -10.30 -1.49
CA SER A 136 11.39 -11.40 -0.71
C SER A 136 12.40 -11.94 0.33
N SER A 137 13.72 -11.83 0.07
CA SER A 137 14.78 -12.24 1.02
C SER A 137 14.91 -11.34 2.26
N CYS A 138 14.52 -10.06 2.18
CA CYS A 138 14.56 -9.16 3.34
C CYS A 138 13.43 -9.45 4.33
N ALA A 139 12.28 -9.93 3.84
CA ALA A 139 11.16 -10.34 4.68
C ALA A 139 11.54 -11.55 5.55
N GLU A 140 12.20 -12.56 4.98
CA GLU A 140 12.68 -13.74 5.73
C GLU A 140 13.67 -13.35 6.84
N ARG A 141 14.59 -12.41 6.56
CA ARG A 141 15.56 -11.91 7.56
C ARG A 141 14.88 -11.19 8.73
N ASN A 142 13.91 -10.31 8.47
CA ASN A 142 13.20 -9.60 9.55
C ASN A 142 12.36 -10.55 10.44
N TRP A 143 11.71 -11.57 9.87
CA TRP A 143 10.97 -12.56 10.65
C TRP A 143 11.88 -13.50 11.46
N SER A 144 13.04 -13.89 10.92
CA SER A 144 14.00 -14.73 11.64
C SER A 144 14.58 -14.04 12.88
N THR A 145 14.89 -12.74 12.80
CA THR A 145 15.36 -11.94 13.94
C THR A 145 14.27 -11.77 15.00
N TYR A 146 13.01 -11.56 14.59
CA TYR A 146 11.90 -11.42 15.54
C TYR A 146 11.51 -12.74 16.21
N SER A 147 11.63 -13.87 15.49
CA SER A 147 11.43 -15.21 16.06
C SER A 147 12.45 -15.53 17.15
N PHE A 148 13.70 -15.09 17.01
CA PHE A 148 14.74 -15.27 18.03
C PHE A 148 14.45 -14.50 19.33
N VAL A 149 13.85 -13.31 19.24
CA VAL A 149 13.47 -12.50 20.41
C VAL A 149 12.33 -13.16 21.20
N HIS A 150 11.47 -13.94 20.55
CA HIS A 150 10.37 -14.66 21.20
C HIS A 150 10.74 -16.07 21.70
N SER A 151 11.90 -16.62 21.33
CA SER A 151 12.33 -17.96 21.76
C SER A 151 13.21 -17.98 23.02
N MET A 152 13.57 -16.81 23.57
CA MET A 152 14.19 -16.72 24.89
C MET A 152 13.16 -17.07 25.99
N LYS A 153 12.90 -18.36 26.15
CA LYS A 153 12.30 -18.93 27.36
C LYS A 153 13.14 -18.45 28.55
N ARG A 154 12.53 -17.63 29.41
CA ARG A 154 13.01 -17.41 30.77
C ARG A 154 12.93 -18.76 31.50
N ASN A 155 14.08 -19.35 31.79
CA ASN A 155 14.21 -20.39 32.83
C ASN A 155 14.10 -19.74 34.21
#